data_AF-A0A432UGJ5-F1
#
_entry.id   AF-A0A432UGJ5-F1
#
_cell.length_a   1.000
_cell.length_b   1.000
_cell.length_c   1.000
_cell.angle_alpha   90.00
_cell.angle_beta   90.00
_cell.angle_gamma   90.00
#
_symmetry.space_group_name_H-M   'P 1'
#
loop_
_entity.id
_entity.type
_entity.pdbx_description
1 polymer ?
#
loop_
_entity_poly.entity_id
_entity_poly.type
_entity_poly.pdbx_seq_one_letter_code
_entity_poly.pdbx_strand_id
1 'polypeptide(L)'
;MFEDAVEILDTVELVYSNMLTKRRKIPKMDVAFVEGALCIEDSHHLNLLRELKEKTKAIVTVGACSSFGGIRRLSCGSQLPQPQEQSFVPITEVEFLKSKVKYAIPGCPPNPSLLYSFLLALLESNEEFLLPFELMSNSRKASGNDIIFEVVNKGFCVGCGTCSTACPTRAISYSEECSKPSFTPSRCVFCGSCLAACPQTFKTYPQPTY
;
A
#
# COMPACT_ATOMS: atom_id res chain seq x y z
N MET A 1 18.91 3.22 -9.89
CA MET A 1 18.21 3.26 -8.57
C MET A 1 18.61 4.47 -7.74
N PHE A 2 19.89 4.65 -7.38
CA PHE A 2 20.31 5.86 -6.65
C PHE A 2 20.41 7.09 -7.57
N GLU A 3 20.88 6.93 -8.80
CA GLU A 3 20.95 8.01 -9.80
C GLU A 3 19.54 8.53 -10.13
N ASP A 4 18.61 7.63 -10.43
CA ASP A 4 17.21 7.98 -10.71
C ASP A 4 16.55 8.74 -9.53
N ALA A 5 16.92 8.41 -8.28
CA ALA A 5 16.41 9.12 -7.12
C ALA A 5 16.98 10.56 -7.01
N VAL A 6 18.22 10.79 -7.44
CA VAL A 6 18.83 12.14 -7.45
C VAL A 6 18.11 13.03 -8.46
N GLU A 7 17.80 12.51 -9.65
CA GLU A 7 17.06 13.26 -10.67
C GLU A 7 15.71 13.77 -10.14
N ILE A 8 14.98 12.93 -9.41
CA ILE A 8 13.71 13.35 -8.79
C ILE A 8 13.97 14.40 -7.72
N LEU A 9 14.99 14.23 -6.88
CA LEU A 9 15.31 15.19 -5.82
C LEU A 9 15.73 16.57 -6.35
N ASP A 10 16.22 16.67 -7.59
CA ASP A 10 16.46 17.95 -8.25
C ASP A 10 15.16 18.64 -8.70
N THR A 11 14.08 17.87 -8.88
CA THR A 11 12.75 18.38 -9.27
C THR A 11 11.81 18.66 -8.10
N VAL A 12 12.05 18.07 -6.92
CA VAL A 12 11.16 18.18 -5.75
C VAL A 12 11.89 18.71 -4.52
N GLU A 13 11.22 19.55 -3.74
CA GLU A 13 11.76 19.98 -2.45
C GLU A 13 11.37 18.97 -1.35
N LEU A 14 12.35 18.25 -0.80
CA LEU A 14 12.15 17.42 0.39
C LEU A 14 12.06 18.29 1.66
N VAL A 15 10.86 18.77 1.95
CA VAL A 15 10.63 19.71 3.07
C VAL A 15 10.65 19.08 4.46
N TYR A 16 10.37 17.78 4.58
CA TYR A 16 10.29 17.07 5.85
C TYR A 16 10.50 15.57 5.69
N SER A 17 11.33 14.99 6.54
CA SER A 17 11.51 13.56 6.76
C SER A 17 12.17 13.37 8.11
N ASN A 18 11.66 12.42 8.91
CA ASN A 18 12.26 12.05 10.19
C ASN A 18 13.68 11.47 10.02
N MET A 19 14.00 10.94 8.84
CA MET A 19 15.28 10.30 8.56
C MET A 19 16.27 11.23 7.86
N LEU A 20 15.78 12.11 6.98
CA LEU A 20 16.62 12.89 6.06
C LEU A 20 16.71 14.37 6.41
N THR A 21 15.78 14.90 7.22
CA THR A 21 15.75 16.33 7.57
C THR A 21 15.95 16.55 9.07
N LYS A 22 16.50 17.69 9.46
CA LYS A 22 16.66 18.09 10.88
C LYS A 22 15.40 18.74 11.47
N ARG A 23 14.33 18.90 10.69
CA ARG A 23 13.12 19.62 11.12
C ARG A 23 12.33 18.74 12.09
N ARG A 24 11.87 19.35 13.20
CA ARG A 24 11.08 18.67 14.24
C ARG A 24 9.56 18.82 14.07
N LYS A 25 9.12 19.79 13.28
CA LYS A 25 7.70 20.09 13.05
C LYS A 25 7.37 19.90 11.58
N ILE A 26 6.17 19.40 11.30
CA ILE A 26 5.68 19.20 9.94
C ILE A 26 5.45 20.60 9.31
N PRO A 27 6.06 20.92 8.16
CA PRO A 27 5.75 22.14 7.41
C PRO A 27 4.52 21.93 6.51
N LYS A 28 4.02 22.99 5.87
CA LYS A 28 3.05 22.83 4.77
C LYS A 28 3.72 22.14 3.58
N MET A 29 3.01 21.25 2.91
CA MET A 29 3.51 20.50 1.75
C MET A 29 2.39 20.13 0.79
N ASP A 30 2.73 19.92 -0.48
CA ASP A 30 1.76 19.52 -1.49
C ASP A 30 1.39 18.04 -1.35
N VAL A 31 2.39 17.18 -1.25
CA VAL A 31 2.22 15.72 -1.16
C VAL A 31 2.97 15.19 0.06
N ALA A 32 2.32 14.36 0.85
CA ALA A 32 2.95 13.58 1.92
C ALA A 32 2.98 12.10 1.59
N PHE A 33 4.16 11.51 1.65
CA PHE A 33 4.35 10.05 1.62
C PHE A 33 4.32 9.51 3.05
N VAL A 34 3.35 8.67 3.36
CA VAL A 34 3.12 8.14 4.70
C VAL A 34 3.40 6.64 4.74
N GLU A 35 4.34 6.25 5.59
CA GLU A 35 4.69 4.87 5.89
C GLU A 35 4.21 4.51 7.31
N GLY A 36 4.08 3.22 7.59
CA GLY A 36 3.64 2.72 8.90
C GLY A 36 2.13 2.72 9.12
N ALA A 37 1.68 1.91 10.08
CA ALA A 37 0.29 1.85 10.50
C ALA A 37 0.05 2.74 11.73
N LEU A 38 -1.18 3.22 11.91
CA LEU A 38 -1.60 3.99 13.08
C LEU A 38 -1.86 3.03 14.26
N CYS A 39 -1.15 3.22 15.37
CA CYS A 39 -1.59 2.69 16.67
C CYS A 39 -2.69 3.58 17.24
N ILE A 40 -3.87 3.03 17.53
CA ILE A 40 -5.01 3.80 18.04
C ILE A 40 -4.74 4.29 19.47
N GLU A 41 -4.06 3.48 20.27
CA GLU A 41 -3.77 3.76 21.67
C GLU A 41 -2.67 4.83 21.85
N ASP A 42 -1.88 5.13 20.81
CA ASP A 42 -0.86 6.16 20.85
C ASP A 42 -1.40 7.54 20.43
N SER A 43 -1.56 8.41 21.42
CA SER A 43 -2.00 9.81 21.21
C SER A 43 -1.04 10.62 20.32
N HIS A 44 0.26 10.30 20.28
CA HIS A 44 1.23 10.99 19.44
C HIS A 44 0.93 10.76 17.96
N HIS A 45 0.64 9.51 17.57
CA HIS A 45 0.27 9.19 16.19
C HIS A 45 -0.99 9.92 15.75
N LEU A 46 -2.03 9.96 16.59
CA LEU A 46 -3.27 10.68 16.27
C LEU A 46 -3.03 12.18 16.08
N ASN A 47 -2.21 12.80 16.93
CA ASN A 47 -1.86 14.21 16.81
C ASN A 47 -1.03 14.48 15.54
N LEU A 48 -0.08 13.59 15.22
CA LEU A 48 0.73 13.67 14.00
C LEU A 48 -0.14 13.61 12.75
N LEU A 49 -1.11 12.70 12.70
CA LEU A 49 -2.03 12.56 11.57
C LEU A 49 -2.98 13.75 11.42
N ARG A 50 -3.42 14.37 12.54
CA ARG A 50 -4.20 15.62 12.49
C ARG A 50 -3.38 16.76 11.93
N GLU A 51 -2.14 16.94 12.40
CA GLU A 51 -1.21 17.94 11.88
C GLU A 51 -0.93 17.70 10.39
N LEU A 52 -0.76 16.44 9.99
CA LEU A 52 -0.56 16.05 8.60
C LEU A 52 -1.76 16.43 7.74
N LYS A 53 -2.99 16.16 8.19
CA LYS A 53 -4.22 16.52 7.45
C LYS A 53 -4.30 18.03 7.15
N GLU A 54 -3.96 18.85 8.13
CA GLU A 54 -4.04 20.31 8.02
C GLU A 54 -2.97 20.88 7.09
N LYS A 55 -1.79 20.25 7.05
CA LYS A 55 -0.61 20.78 6.37
C LYS A 55 -0.35 20.18 4.98
N THR A 56 -1.12 19.18 4.57
CA THR A 56 -0.95 18.48 3.29
C THR A 56 -2.12 18.73 2.35
N LYS A 57 -1.84 18.80 1.03
CA LYS A 57 -2.91 18.82 0.03
C LYS A 57 -3.36 17.40 -0.32
N ALA A 58 -2.42 16.49 -0.56
CA ALA A 58 -2.65 15.08 -0.84
C ALA A 58 -1.73 14.16 -0.01
N ILE A 59 -2.22 12.96 0.28
CA ILE A 59 -1.50 11.90 0.98
C ILE A 59 -1.37 10.70 0.06
N VAL A 60 -0.15 10.15 -0.01
CA VAL A 60 0.17 8.88 -0.66
C VAL A 60 0.63 7.91 0.42
N THR A 61 -0.08 6.80 0.56
CA THR A 61 0.36 5.73 1.48
C THR A 61 1.42 4.89 0.79
N VAL A 62 2.54 4.65 1.47
CA VAL A 62 3.67 3.89 0.95
C VAL A 62 3.90 2.66 1.81
N GLY A 63 3.78 1.50 1.17
CA GLY A 63 3.96 0.19 1.78
C GLY A 63 2.67 -0.42 2.35
N ALA A 64 2.76 -1.71 2.65
CA ALA A 64 1.69 -2.54 3.15
C ALA A 64 1.06 -2.03 4.46
N CYS A 65 1.90 -1.54 5.38
CA CYS A 65 1.46 -1.14 6.71
C CYS A 65 0.50 0.06 6.66
N SER A 66 0.88 1.11 5.92
CA SER A 66 0.05 2.31 5.78
C SER A 66 -1.14 2.09 4.83
N SER A 67 -0.98 1.26 3.81
CA SER A 67 -2.02 1.00 2.80
C SER A 67 -3.10 0.02 3.29
N PHE A 68 -2.72 -1.09 3.93
CA PHE A 68 -3.64 -2.21 4.25
C PHE A 68 -3.48 -2.77 5.68
N GLY A 69 -2.54 -2.24 6.45
CA GLY A 69 -2.19 -2.68 7.81
C GLY A 69 -1.01 -3.66 7.80
N GLY A 70 -0.82 -4.41 6.71
CA GLY A 70 0.28 -5.35 6.56
C GLY A 70 0.37 -6.34 7.73
N ILE A 71 1.59 -6.62 8.18
CA ILE A 71 1.83 -7.51 9.32
C ILE A 71 1.18 -6.99 10.61
N ARG A 72 0.95 -5.68 10.75
CA ARG A 72 0.33 -5.10 11.96
C ARG A 72 -1.12 -5.52 12.14
N ARG A 73 -1.78 -6.08 11.12
CA ARG A 73 -3.10 -6.74 11.26
C ARG A 73 -3.08 -7.94 12.21
N LEU A 74 -1.90 -8.51 12.48
CA LEU A 74 -1.72 -9.61 13.42
C LEU A 74 -1.41 -9.15 14.85
N SER A 75 -1.32 -7.83 15.10
CA SER A 75 -1.01 -7.32 16.43
C SER A 75 -2.15 -7.61 17.41
N CYS A 76 -1.81 -8.04 18.63
CA CYS A 76 -2.75 -8.32 19.71
C CYS A 76 -2.30 -7.77 21.08
N GLY A 77 -1.28 -6.90 21.10
CA GLY A 77 -0.74 -6.29 22.32
C GLY A 77 -0.09 -7.29 23.27
N SER A 78 -0.27 -7.06 24.57
CA SER A 78 0.26 -7.88 25.68
C SER A 78 1.79 -8.02 25.73
N GLN A 79 2.50 -7.17 24.99
CA GLN A 79 3.96 -7.16 24.95
C GLN A 79 4.51 -5.94 25.69
N LEU A 80 5.46 -6.16 26.61
CA LEU A 80 6.15 -5.08 27.32
C LEU A 80 7.07 -4.29 26.36
N PRO A 81 7.33 -2.99 26.60
CA PRO A 81 6.89 -2.20 27.76
C PRO A 81 5.47 -1.62 27.68
N GLN A 82 4.81 -1.70 26.52
CA GLN A 82 3.50 -1.10 26.26
C GLN A 82 2.46 -2.17 25.90
N PRO A 83 1.98 -2.98 26.87
CA PRO A 83 1.08 -4.10 26.60
C PRO A 83 -0.28 -3.67 26.04
N GLN A 84 -0.67 -2.41 26.22
CA GLN A 84 -1.91 -1.83 25.69
C GLN A 84 -1.86 -1.52 24.19
N GLU A 85 -0.68 -1.42 23.57
CA GLU A 85 -0.54 -1.11 22.14
C GLU A 85 -0.90 -2.33 21.29
N GLN A 86 -2.18 -2.51 21.02
CA GLN A 86 -2.71 -3.68 20.33
C GLN A 86 -3.38 -3.36 19.00
N SER A 87 -3.98 -2.17 18.85
CA SER A 87 -4.85 -1.87 17.72
C SER A 87 -4.12 -1.06 16.66
N PHE A 88 -3.85 -1.69 15.52
CA PHE A 88 -3.16 -1.05 14.40
C PHE A 88 -4.06 -1.02 13.17
N VAL A 89 -4.27 0.19 12.63
CA VAL A 89 -5.08 0.42 11.44
C VAL A 89 -4.25 1.08 10.34
N PRO A 90 -4.45 0.73 9.06
CA PRO A 90 -3.86 1.48 7.97
C PRO A 90 -4.40 2.89 7.90
N ILE A 91 -3.62 3.77 7.29
CA ILE A 91 -3.96 5.18 7.10
C ILE A 91 -5.16 5.33 6.15
N THR A 92 -5.33 4.41 5.20
CA THR A 92 -6.50 4.32 4.31
C THR A 92 -7.83 4.11 5.04
N GLU A 93 -7.82 3.50 6.23
CA GLU A 93 -9.02 3.30 7.07
C GLU A 93 -9.33 4.48 7.99
N VAL A 94 -8.43 5.46 8.10
CA VAL A 94 -8.61 6.61 8.99
C VAL A 94 -9.58 7.60 8.35
N GLU A 95 -10.83 7.60 8.80
CA GLU A 95 -11.93 8.32 8.15
C GLU A 95 -11.66 9.83 7.97
N PHE A 96 -11.06 10.50 8.97
CA PHE A 96 -10.78 11.92 8.84
C PHE A 96 -9.68 12.23 7.81
N LEU A 97 -8.84 11.27 7.43
CA LEU A 97 -7.83 11.42 6.37
C LEU A 97 -8.33 11.00 4.99
N LYS A 98 -9.48 10.32 4.89
CA LYS A 98 -9.97 9.72 3.65
C LYS A 98 -10.09 10.69 2.48
N SER A 99 -10.45 11.96 2.74
CA SER A 99 -10.52 12.99 1.70
C SER A 99 -9.15 13.49 1.21
N LYS A 100 -8.07 13.12 1.90
CA LYS A 100 -6.69 13.50 1.57
C LYS A 100 -5.89 12.34 1.00
N VAL A 101 -6.19 11.10 1.38
CA VAL A 101 -5.51 9.91 0.85
C VAL A 101 -5.95 9.69 -0.59
N LYS A 102 -5.04 9.96 -1.54
CA LYS A 102 -5.32 9.84 -2.97
C LYS A 102 -4.85 8.50 -3.53
N TYR A 103 -3.63 8.10 -3.18
CA TYR A 103 -2.99 6.93 -3.76
C TYR A 103 -2.45 5.99 -2.67
N ALA A 104 -2.41 4.70 -2.96
CA ALA A 104 -1.79 3.68 -2.11
C ALA A 104 -0.79 2.83 -2.91
N ILE A 105 0.46 2.84 -2.47
CA ILE A 105 1.55 2.07 -3.06
C ILE A 105 1.78 0.82 -2.19
N PRO A 106 1.40 -0.37 -2.68
CA PRO A 106 1.48 -1.61 -1.93
C PRO A 106 2.92 -2.16 -1.86
N GLY A 107 3.15 -3.11 -0.95
CA GLY A 107 4.40 -3.87 -0.87
C GLY A 107 5.07 -3.91 0.50
N CYS A 108 5.88 -4.93 0.73
CA CYS A 108 6.60 -5.15 1.99
C CYS A 108 7.99 -5.77 1.71
N PRO A 109 8.99 -4.99 1.26
CA PRO A 109 8.92 -3.55 0.95
C PRO A 109 8.24 -3.26 -0.41
N PRO A 110 7.82 -2.01 -0.68
CA PRO A 110 7.41 -1.59 -2.01
C PRO A 110 8.57 -1.73 -3.02
N ASN A 111 8.25 -2.03 -4.28
CA ASN A 111 9.25 -2.17 -5.33
C ASN A 111 9.88 -0.79 -5.65
N PRO A 112 11.21 -0.61 -5.55
CA PRO A 112 11.86 0.67 -5.80
C PRO A 112 11.61 1.23 -7.22
N SER A 113 11.61 0.37 -8.24
CA SER A 113 11.33 0.78 -9.62
C SER A 113 9.89 1.26 -9.78
N LEU A 114 8.94 0.60 -9.10
CA LEU A 114 7.53 1.03 -9.09
C LEU A 114 7.37 2.38 -8.40
N LEU A 115 8.08 2.60 -7.29
CA LEU A 115 8.08 3.88 -6.58
C LEU A 115 8.64 5.00 -7.46
N TYR A 116 9.74 4.75 -8.17
CA TYR A 116 10.31 5.70 -9.12
C TYR A 116 9.33 6.06 -10.25
N SER A 117 8.77 5.05 -10.93
CA SER A 117 7.77 5.27 -11.99
C SER A 117 6.52 5.99 -11.47
N PHE A 118 6.09 5.70 -10.24
CA PHE A 118 4.99 6.41 -9.61
C PHE A 118 5.31 7.89 -9.39
N LEU A 119 6.51 8.22 -8.91
CA LEU A 119 6.93 9.60 -8.70
C LEU A 119 6.99 10.38 -10.02
N LEU A 120 7.54 9.78 -11.08
CA LEU A 120 7.52 10.37 -12.41
C LEU A 120 6.09 10.60 -12.92
N ALA A 121 5.22 9.58 -12.82
CA ALA A 121 3.82 9.70 -13.22
C ALA A 121 3.07 10.78 -12.41
N LEU A 122 3.43 10.97 -11.14
CA LEU A 122 2.88 12.02 -10.30
C LEU A 122 3.32 13.42 -10.76
N LEU A 123 4.58 13.59 -11.19
CA LEU A 123 5.10 14.85 -11.72
C LEU A 123 4.50 15.19 -13.09
N GLU A 124 4.37 14.18 -13.95
CA GLU A 124 3.81 14.33 -15.31
C GLU A 124 2.27 14.37 -15.33
N SER A 125 1.61 14.15 -14.18
CA SER A 125 0.15 14.04 -14.09
C SER A 125 -0.44 12.95 -14.98
N ASN A 126 0.23 11.80 -15.08
CA ASN A 126 -0.24 10.65 -15.87
C ASN A 126 -1.33 9.87 -15.11
N GLU A 127 -2.60 10.26 -15.30
CA GLU A 127 -3.74 9.69 -14.58
C GLU A 127 -3.97 8.20 -14.87
N GLU A 128 -3.71 7.74 -16.11
CA GLU A 128 -3.90 6.34 -16.49
C GLU A 128 -2.98 5.41 -15.69
N PHE A 129 -1.71 5.80 -15.53
CA PHE A 129 -0.75 5.05 -14.73
C PHE A 129 -1.07 5.10 -13.23
N LEU A 130 -1.64 6.22 -12.75
CA LEU A 130 -1.94 6.42 -11.33
C LEU A 130 -3.24 5.73 -10.88
N LEU A 131 -4.14 5.43 -11.81
CA LEU A 131 -5.47 4.84 -11.52
C LEU A 131 -5.42 3.58 -10.64
N PRO A 132 -4.55 2.57 -10.87
CA PRO A 132 -4.48 1.41 -9.98
C PRO A 132 -4.16 1.77 -8.53
N PHE A 133 -3.31 2.77 -8.31
CA PHE A 133 -2.94 3.23 -6.97
C PHE A 133 -4.09 3.99 -6.28
N GLU A 134 -4.93 4.67 -7.06
CA GLU A 134 -6.16 5.29 -6.57
C GLU A 134 -7.25 4.26 -6.24
N LEU A 135 -7.41 3.22 -7.06
CA LEU A 135 -8.33 2.12 -6.74
C LEU A 135 -7.90 1.38 -5.47
N MET A 136 -6.59 1.18 -5.29
CA MET A 136 -6.04 0.59 -4.07
C MET A 136 -6.24 1.47 -2.83
N SER A 137 -6.24 2.80 -2.96
CA SER A 137 -6.45 3.69 -1.80
C SER A 137 -7.85 3.55 -1.20
N ASN A 138 -8.82 3.11 -2.01
CA ASN A 138 -10.18 2.80 -1.57
C ASN A 138 -10.35 1.40 -0.95
N SER A 139 -9.32 0.55 -1.04
CA SER A 139 -9.35 -0.81 -0.51
C SER A 139 -8.94 -0.82 0.97
N ARG A 140 -9.75 -1.46 1.82
CA ARG A 140 -9.53 -1.49 3.28
C ARG A 140 -8.54 -2.58 3.72
N LYS A 141 -8.53 -3.69 3.00
CA LYS A 141 -7.72 -4.87 3.32
C LYS A 141 -7.11 -5.44 2.05
N ALA A 142 -6.00 -6.14 2.22
CA ALA A 142 -5.39 -6.92 1.16
C ALA A 142 -4.89 -8.25 1.72
N SER A 143 -5.18 -9.35 1.03
CA SER A 143 -4.79 -10.70 1.38
C SER A 143 -4.49 -11.50 0.11
N GLY A 144 -3.61 -12.49 0.20
CA GLY A 144 -3.43 -13.45 -0.91
C GLY A 144 -4.72 -14.19 -1.26
N ASN A 145 -5.66 -14.27 -0.31
CA ASN A 145 -6.98 -14.85 -0.55
C ASN A 145 -7.84 -14.03 -1.53
N ASP A 146 -7.58 -12.72 -1.64
CA ASP A 146 -8.30 -11.84 -2.57
C ASP A 146 -7.97 -12.20 -4.03
N ILE A 147 -6.79 -12.77 -4.32
CA ILE A 147 -6.51 -13.34 -5.64
C ILE A 147 -7.44 -14.51 -5.95
N ILE A 148 -7.71 -15.35 -4.96
CA ILE A 148 -8.61 -16.48 -5.14
C ILE A 148 -10.04 -15.97 -5.35
N PHE A 149 -10.51 -15.08 -4.48
CA PHE A 149 -11.90 -14.61 -4.48
C PHE A 149 -12.22 -13.65 -5.62
N GLU A 150 -11.36 -12.68 -5.90
CA GLU A 150 -11.62 -11.60 -6.84
C GLU A 150 -11.17 -11.94 -8.26
N VAL A 151 -10.23 -12.87 -8.44
CA VAL A 151 -9.66 -13.19 -9.76
C VAL A 151 -9.94 -14.62 -10.19
N VAL A 152 -9.61 -15.62 -9.37
CA VAL A 152 -9.78 -17.03 -9.74
C VAL A 152 -11.27 -17.41 -9.78
N ASN A 153 -12.00 -17.16 -8.69
CA ASN A 153 -13.40 -17.55 -8.54
C ASN A 153 -14.33 -16.77 -9.49
N LYS A 154 -13.91 -15.58 -9.93
CA LYS A 154 -14.62 -14.78 -10.94
C LYS A 154 -14.20 -15.12 -12.38
N GLY A 155 -13.41 -16.17 -12.60
CA GLY A 155 -13.04 -16.61 -13.95
C GLY A 155 -12.06 -15.70 -14.70
N PHE A 156 -11.50 -14.67 -14.06
CA PHE A 156 -10.53 -13.77 -14.69
C PHE A 156 -9.12 -14.33 -14.77
N CYS A 157 -8.79 -15.33 -13.96
CA CYS A 157 -7.42 -15.84 -13.87
C CYS A 157 -6.98 -16.55 -15.16
N VAL A 158 -6.08 -15.91 -15.90
CA VAL A 158 -5.41 -16.41 -17.11
C VAL A 158 -4.19 -17.31 -16.84
N GLY A 159 -3.89 -17.61 -15.57
CA GLY A 159 -2.81 -18.53 -15.21
C GLY A 159 -1.39 -18.01 -15.45
N CYS A 160 -1.15 -16.70 -15.47
CA CYS A 160 0.19 -16.13 -15.76
C CYS A 160 1.24 -16.28 -14.64
N GLY A 161 0.84 -16.62 -13.40
CA GLY A 161 1.77 -16.81 -12.29
C GLY A 161 2.35 -15.54 -11.64
N THR A 162 2.01 -14.34 -12.13
CA THR A 162 2.57 -13.06 -11.61
C THR A 162 2.30 -12.86 -10.11
N CYS A 163 1.13 -13.27 -9.61
CA CYS A 163 0.80 -13.16 -8.19
C CYS A 163 1.70 -14.01 -7.28
N SER A 164 2.17 -15.17 -7.75
CA SER A 164 3.12 -16.01 -7.02
C SER A 164 4.51 -15.36 -7.01
N THR A 165 4.97 -14.88 -8.16
CA THR A 165 6.26 -14.19 -8.31
C THR A 165 6.34 -12.92 -7.46
N ALA A 166 5.24 -12.16 -7.38
CA ALA A 166 5.18 -10.92 -6.62
C ALA A 166 5.07 -11.12 -5.09
N CYS A 167 4.80 -12.34 -4.61
CA CYS A 167 4.56 -12.59 -3.19
C CYS A 167 5.90 -12.71 -2.42
N PRO A 168 6.27 -11.74 -1.56
CA PRO A 168 7.58 -11.74 -0.90
C PRO A 168 7.76 -12.91 0.08
N THR A 169 6.66 -13.37 0.67
CA THR A 169 6.67 -14.46 1.66
C THR A 169 6.35 -15.82 1.07
N ARG A 170 6.15 -15.92 -0.26
CA ARG A 170 5.68 -17.11 -0.97
C ARG A 170 4.43 -17.74 -0.33
N ALA A 171 3.49 -16.89 0.09
CA ALA A 171 2.17 -17.29 0.53
C ALA A 171 1.27 -17.73 -0.64
N ILE A 172 1.67 -17.43 -1.88
CA ILE A 172 1.01 -17.88 -3.10
C ILE A 172 1.96 -18.80 -3.84
N SER A 173 1.55 -20.05 -4.02
CA SER A 173 2.23 -21.02 -4.88
C SER A 173 1.52 -21.08 -6.22
N TYR A 174 2.20 -21.54 -7.28
CA TYR A 174 1.63 -21.73 -8.60
C TYR A 174 1.80 -23.19 -9.00
N SER A 175 0.72 -23.83 -9.47
CA SER A 175 0.77 -25.18 -10.02
C SER A 175 0.78 -25.09 -11.54
N GLU A 176 1.83 -25.65 -12.16
CA GLU A 176 1.95 -25.72 -13.61
C GLU A 176 0.90 -26.66 -14.22
N GLU A 177 0.55 -27.75 -13.53
CA GLU A 177 -0.41 -28.76 -14.00
C GLU A 177 -1.81 -28.18 -14.26
N CYS A 178 -2.30 -27.34 -13.35
CA CYS A 178 -3.62 -26.71 -13.48
C CYS A 178 -3.55 -25.24 -13.89
N SER A 179 -2.35 -24.66 -14.02
CA SER A 179 -2.13 -23.24 -14.29
C SER A 179 -2.89 -22.30 -13.33
N LYS A 180 -2.99 -22.68 -12.05
CA LYS A 180 -3.70 -21.90 -11.01
C LYS A 180 -2.83 -21.65 -9.78
N PRO A 181 -3.01 -20.49 -9.12
CA PRO A 181 -2.38 -20.22 -7.85
C PRO A 181 -3.09 -20.96 -6.70
N SER A 182 -2.33 -21.34 -5.67
CA SER A 182 -2.85 -21.78 -4.38
C SER A 182 -2.35 -20.85 -3.27
N PHE A 183 -3.11 -20.73 -2.19
CA PHE A 183 -2.85 -19.76 -1.11
C PHE A 183 -2.57 -20.47 0.22
N THR A 184 -1.51 -20.07 0.91
CA THR A 184 -1.13 -20.53 2.25
C THR A 184 -1.28 -19.39 3.26
N PRO A 185 -2.37 -19.37 4.06
CA PRO A 185 -2.70 -18.25 4.94
C PRO A 185 -1.62 -17.92 5.98
N SER A 186 -0.97 -18.94 6.54
CA SER A 186 0.05 -18.78 7.60
C SER A 186 1.28 -17.99 7.19
N ARG A 187 1.50 -17.80 5.88
CA ARG A 187 2.64 -17.04 5.33
C ARG A 187 2.23 -15.64 4.87
N CYS A 188 0.93 -15.34 4.83
CA CYS A 188 0.43 -14.07 4.32
C CYS A 188 0.71 -12.94 5.32
N VAL A 189 1.29 -11.84 4.83
CA VAL A 189 1.57 -10.62 5.62
C VAL A 189 0.69 -9.44 5.20
N PHE A 190 -0.42 -9.71 4.50
CA PHE A 190 -1.43 -8.73 4.11
C PHE A 190 -0.87 -7.51 3.35
N CYS A 191 0.11 -7.75 2.46
CA CYS A 191 0.85 -6.68 1.80
C CYS A 191 0.26 -6.17 0.49
N GLY A 192 -0.68 -6.92 -0.11
CA GLY A 192 -1.32 -6.56 -1.37
C GLY A 192 -0.45 -6.62 -2.63
N SER A 193 0.83 -7.02 -2.53
CA SER A 193 1.72 -7.12 -3.71
C SER A 193 1.16 -8.02 -4.82
N CYS A 194 0.50 -9.11 -4.44
CA CYS A 194 -0.10 -10.04 -5.39
C CYS A 194 -1.28 -9.41 -6.16
N LEU A 195 -2.10 -8.61 -5.49
CA LEU A 195 -3.22 -7.87 -6.09
C LEU A 195 -2.69 -6.80 -7.05
N ALA A 196 -1.70 -6.03 -6.60
CA ALA A 196 -1.08 -4.98 -7.38
C ALA A 196 -0.43 -5.50 -8.68
N ALA A 197 0.21 -6.67 -8.60
CA ALA A 197 0.90 -7.26 -9.72
C ALA A 197 -0.02 -8.06 -10.66
N CYS A 198 -1.23 -8.39 -10.24
CA CYS A 198 -2.14 -9.17 -11.07
C CYS A 198 -2.76 -8.28 -12.15
N PRO A 199 -2.60 -8.61 -13.45
CA PRO A 199 -3.12 -7.78 -14.55
C PRO A 199 -4.65 -7.80 -14.67
N GLN A 200 -5.33 -8.59 -13.84
CA GLN A 200 -6.78 -8.78 -13.88
C GLN A 200 -7.49 -8.21 -12.64
N THR A 201 -6.78 -7.78 -11.61
CA THR A 201 -7.38 -7.36 -10.33
C THR A 201 -8.31 -6.15 -10.47
N PHE A 202 -7.95 -5.17 -11.29
CA PHE A 202 -8.71 -3.93 -11.43
C PHE A 202 -9.71 -3.96 -12.60
N LYS A 203 -9.98 -5.13 -13.18
CA LYS A 203 -10.95 -5.25 -14.27
C LYS A 203 -12.37 -5.37 -13.72
N THR A 204 -13.30 -4.64 -14.33
CA THR A 204 -14.73 -4.80 -14.06
C THR A 204 -15.20 -6.15 -14.59
N TYR A 205 -16.04 -6.85 -13.83
CA TYR A 205 -16.64 -8.11 -14.26
C TYR A 205 -17.56 -7.87 -15.46
N PRO A 206 -17.23 -8.38 -16.67
CA PRO A 206 -18.21 -8.39 -17.73
C PRO A 206 -19.31 -9.36 -17.28
N GLN A 207 -20.55 -8.88 -17.21
CA GLN A 207 -21.67 -9.76 -16.88
C GLN A 207 -21.63 -11.00 -17.79
N PRO A 208 -22.02 -12.18 -17.30
CA PRO A 208 -21.94 -13.37 -18.11
C PRO A 208 -22.89 -13.20 -19.29
N THR A 209 -22.35 -13.11 -20.50
CA THR A 209 -23.13 -13.21 -21.73
C THR A 209 -23.28 -14.70 -22.02
N TYR A 210 -24.33 -15.31 -21.51
CA TYR A 210 -24.78 -16.64 -21.95
C TYR A 210 -25.66 -16.49 -23.18
#